data_AF-A0A496QTL3-F1
#
_entry.id   AF-A0A496QTL3-F1
#
_cell.length_a   1.000
_cell.length_b   1.000
_cell.length_c   1.000
_cell.angle_alpha   90.00
_cell.angle_beta   90.00
_cell.angle_gamma   90.00
#
_symmetry.space_group_name_H-M   'P 1'
#
loop_
_entity.id
_entity.type
_entity.pdbx_description
1 polymer ?
#
loop_
_entity_poly.entity_id
_entity_poly.type
_entity_poly.pdbx_seq_one_letter_code
_entity_poly.pdbx_strand_id
1 'polypeptide(L)'
;MKEKLRNILYIALAILVLPAFYMIFNIGNPNSIVRLLVKDPSYDIAITVGICFIIFLFGALLSRTRTGNSLETMLDTNTDNIRKLRAEGKSNEEIARSFLNSLGTEKGGILYRMAFRRVIRYLEKMD
;
A
#
# COMPACT_ATOMS: atom_id res chain seq x y z
N MET A 1 -7.97 -2.71 -8.49
CA MET A 1 -7.17 -2.23 -9.63
C MET A 1 -7.25 -3.26 -10.73
N LYS A 2 -7.41 -2.88 -11.99
CA LYS A 2 -7.47 -3.84 -13.11
C LYS A 2 -6.17 -4.66 -13.13
N GLU A 3 -6.28 -5.99 -13.28
CA GLU A 3 -5.16 -6.94 -13.35
C GLU A 3 -4.04 -6.45 -14.28
N LYS A 4 -4.41 -5.95 -15.48
CA LYS A 4 -3.46 -5.38 -16.45
C LYS A 4 -2.65 -4.21 -15.90
N LEU A 5 -3.29 -3.28 -15.18
CA LEU A 5 -2.60 -2.13 -14.59
C LEU A 5 -1.65 -2.56 -13.47
N ARG A 6 -2.03 -3.58 -12.69
CA ARG A 6 -1.15 -4.17 -11.67
C ARG A 6 0.11 -4.75 -12.29
N ASN A 7 -0.03 -5.51 -13.37
CA ASN A 7 1.10 -6.11 -14.07
C ASN A 7 2.02 -5.04 -14.68
N ILE A 8 1.45 -3.99 -15.28
CA ILE A 8 2.23 -2.84 -15.79
C ILE A 8 3.03 -2.19 -14.66
N LEU A 9 2.42 -1.95 -13.50
CA LEU A 9 3.12 -1.37 -12.35
C LEU A 9 4.25 -2.27 -11.83
N TYR A 10 4.07 -3.59 -11.81
CA TYR A 10 5.14 -4.51 -11.43
C TYR A 10 6.31 -4.50 -12.42
N ILE A 11 6.03 -4.49 -13.73
CA ILE A 11 7.06 -4.39 -14.75
C ILE A 11 7.81 -3.06 -14.62
N ALA A 12 7.08 -1.94 -14.47
CA ALA A 12 7.68 -0.63 -14.27
C ALA A 12 8.56 -0.59 -13.00
N LEU A 13 8.10 -1.20 -11.90
CA LEU A 13 8.88 -1.30 -10.67
C LEU A 13 10.19 -2.07 -10.91
N ALA A 14 10.14 -3.22 -11.60
CA ALA A 14 11.32 -4.01 -11.91
C ALA A 14 12.33 -3.22 -12.76
N ILE A 15 11.83 -2.49 -13.77
CA ILE A 15 12.65 -1.62 -14.63
C ILE A 15 13.27 -0.47 -13.84
N LEU A 16 12.61 0.06 -12.81
CA LEU A 16 13.15 1.15 -11.98
C LEU A 16 14.13 0.66 -10.91
N VAL A 17 13.87 -0.51 -10.32
CA VAL A 17 14.70 -1.07 -9.23
C VAL A 17 16.09 -1.43 -9.74
N LEU A 18 16.23 -1.97 -10.95
CA LEU A 18 17.54 -2.37 -11.49
C LEU A 18 18.51 -1.18 -11.65
N PRO A 19 18.14 -0.07 -12.32
CA PRO A 19 18.94 1.15 -12.33
C PRO A 19 19.15 1.75 -10.95
N ALA A 20 18.12 1.81 -10.10
CA ALA A 20 18.25 2.34 -8.75
C ALA A 20 19.32 1.59 -7.95
N PHE A 21 19.30 0.26 -8.00
CA PHE A 21 20.29 -0.58 -7.36
C PHE A 21 21.69 -0.29 -7.90
N TYR A 22 21.87 -0.27 -9.23
CA TYR A 22 23.16 0.09 -9.83
C TYR A 22 23.65 1.47 -9.38
N MET A 23 22.77 2.47 -9.39
CA MET A 23 23.10 3.84 -9.01
C MET A 23 23.55 3.93 -7.56
N ILE A 24 22.84 3.26 -6.62
CA ILE A 24 23.21 3.25 -5.19
C ILE A 24 24.67 2.82 -4.97
N PHE A 25 25.15 1.81 -5.70
CA PHE A 25 26.54 1.34 -5.57
C PHE A 25 27.56 2.13 -6.40
N ASN A 26 27.10 3.00 -7.30
CA ASN A 26 27.97 3.77 -8.21
C ASN A 26 27.83 5.29 -8.03
N ILE A 27 27.22 5.75 -6.94
CA ILE A 27 27.09 7.18 -6.63
C ILE A 27 28.46 7.83 -6.60
N GLY A 28 28.62 8.93 -7.34
CA GLY A 28 29.85 9.72 -7.34
C GLY A 28 30.98 9.08 -8.14
N ASN A 29 30.76 7.92 -8.78
CA ASN A 29 31.77 7.27 -9.61
C ASN A 29 31.85 7.97 -10.99
N PRO A 30 32.97 8.65 -11.31
CA PRO A 30 33.14 9.34 -12.59
C PRO A 30 33.23 8.38 -13.78
N ASN A 31 33.44 7.09 -13.56
CA ASN A 31 33.50 6.06 -14.60
C ASN A 31 32.22 5.22 -14.68
N SER A 32 31.13 5.66 -14.04
CA SER A 32 29.84 4.96 -14.08
C SER A 32 29.17 5.04 -15.46
N ILE A 33 28.38 4.02 -15.82
CA ILE A 33 27.57 4.02 -17.06
C ILE A 33 26.56 5.19 -17.07
N VAL A 34 26.16 5.67 -15.89
CA VAL A 34 25.29 6.84 -15.71
C VAL A 34 25.90 8.09 -16.36
N ARG A 35 27.24 8.17 -16.53
CA ARG A 35 27.91 9.27 -17.23
C ARG A 35 27.48 9.48 -18.68
N LEU A 36 26.94 8.43 -19.32
CA LEU A 36 26.37 8.54 -20.66
C LEU A 36 25.13 9.46 -20.69
N LEU A 37 24.43 9.59 -19.57
CA LEU A 37 23.21 10.39 -19.44
C LEU A 37 23.44 11.66 -18.61
N VAL A 38 24.17 11.56 -17.50
CA VAL A 38 24.42 12.64 -16.56
C VAL A 38 25.91 12.80 -16.40
N LYS A 39 26.48 13.89 -16.92
CA LYS A 39 27.95 14.06 -16.92
C LYS A 39 28.50 14.35 -15.52
N ASP A 40 27.84 15.20 -14.75
CA ASP A 40 28.30 15.64 -13.43
C ASP A 40 27.86 14.64 -12.31
N PRO A 41 28.78 14.01 -11.57
CA PRO A 41 28.47 13.06 -10.49
C PRO A 41 27.76 13.67 -9.29
N SER A 42 27.78 14.99 -9.15
CA SER A 42 27.16 15.71 -8.03
C SER A 42 25.63 15.51 -7.97
N TYR A 43 25.01 15.21 -9.12
CA TYR A 43 23.56 14.96 -9.21
C TYR A 43 23.16 13.53 -8.86
N ASP A 44 24.10 12.59 -8.70
CA ASP A 44 23.82 11.17 -8.54
C ASP A 44 22.95 10.87 -7.32
N ILE A 45 23.24 11.57 -6.22
CA ILE A 45 22.48 11.43 -4.97
C ILE A 45 21.03 11.87 -5.20
N ALA A 46 20.82 13.06 -5.78
CA ALA A 46 19.49 13.61 -5.99
C ALA A 46 18.67 12.73 -6.93
N ILE A 47 19.28 12.23 -8.01
CA ILE A 47 18.61 11.36 -8.98
C ILE A 47 18.28 10.01 -8.34
N THR A 48 19.22 9.40 -7.62
CA THR A 48 19.01 8.11 -6.94
C THR A 48 17.87 8.23 -5.92
N VAL A 49 17.89 9.27 -5.09
CA VAL A 49 16.82 9.54 -4.12
C VAL A 49 15.48 9.75 -4.83
N GLY A 50 15.46 10.49 -5.94
CA GLY A 50 14.25 10.68 -6.74
C GLY A 50 13.67 9.38 -7.29
N ILE A 51 14.52 8.51 -7.86
CA ILE A 51 14.09 7.19 -8.38
C ILE A 51 13.59 6.32 -7.23
N CYS A 52 14.30 6.26 -6.10
CA CYS A 52 13.86 5.51 -4.91
C CYS A 52 12.51 6.00 -4.39
N PHE A 53 12.27 7.32 -4.41
CA PHE A 53 10.99 7.89 -4.02
C PHE A 53 9.86 7.46 -4.97
N ILE A 54 10.10 7.44 -6.28
CA ILE A 54 9.12 6.95 -7.27
C ILE A 54 8.82 5.46 -7.04
N ILE A 55 9.86 4.63 -6.81
CA ILE A 55 9.70 3.21 -6.46
C ILE A 55 8.83 3.05 -5.21
N PHE A 56 9.09 3.86 -4.18
CA PHE A 56 8.30 3.87 -2.96
C PHE A 56 6.82 4.21 -3.24
N LEU A 57 6.53 5.22 -4.05
CA LEU A 57 5.15 5.58 -4.42
C LEU A 57 4.43 4.45 -5.16
N PHE A 58 5.13 3.77 -6.08
CA PHE A 58 4.57 2.61 -6.79
C PHE A 58 4.31 1.44 -5.85
N GLY A 59 5.24 1.14 -4.95
CA GLY A 59 5.06 0.13 -3.91
C GLY A 59 3.88 0.44 -2.99
N ALA A 60 3.74 1.70 -2.54
CA ALA A 60 2.63 2.14 -1.71
C ALA A 60 1.27 2.02 -2.44
N LEU A 61 1.22 2.40 -3.73
CA LEU A 61 0.02 2.27 -4.54
C LEU A 61 -0.40 0.81 -4.73
N LEU A 62 0.55 -0.07 -5.04
CA LEU A 62 0.32 -1.52 -5.15
C LEU A 62 -0.19 -2.10 -3.83
N SER A 63 0.47 -1.76 -2.72
CA SER A 63 0.10 -2.24 -1.37
C SER A 63 -1.33 -1.83 -0.99
N ARG A 64 -1.71 -0.57 -1.25
CA ARG A 64 -3.06 -0.05 -0.94
C ARG A 64 -4.19 -0.88 -1.57
N THR A 65 -3.95 -1.44 -2.75
CA THR A 65 -4.94 -2.27 -3.46
C THR A 65 -5.03 -3.68 -2.91
N ARG A 66 -3.91 -4.26 -2.44
CA ARG A 66 -3.88 -5.61 -1.86
C ARG A 66 -4.60 -5.67 -0.50
N THR A 67 -4.40 -4.65 0.35
CA THR A 67 -5.02 -4.60 1.68
C THR A 67 -6.54 -4.43 1.64
N GLY A 68 -7.10 -3.86 0.56
CA GLY A 68 -8.55 -3.75 0.39
C GLY A 68 -9.20 -5.13 0.35
N ASN A 69 -8.72 -6.00 -0.53
CA ASN A 69 -9.28 -7.33 -0.72
C ASN A 69 -9.15 -8.20 0.54
N SER A 70 -8.02 -8.14 1.26
CA SER A 70 -7.84 -8.97 2.46
C SER A 70 -8.78 -8.61 3.60
N LEU A 71 -9.08 -7.33 3.80
CA LEU A 71 -9.96 -6.87 4.87
C LEU A 71 -11.43 -7.25 4.58
N GLU A 72 -11.84 -7.10 3.32
CA GLU A 72 -13.17 -7.50 2.85
C GLU A 72 -13.36 -9.02 2.98
N THR A 73 -12.37 -9.84 2.60
CA THR A 73 -12.43 -11.30 2.79
C THR A 73 -12.53 -11.71 4.26
N MET A 74 -11.85 -10.99 5.16
CA MET A 74 -11.98 -11.23 6.60
C MET A 74 -13.37 -10.87 7.13
N LEU A 75 -13.98 -9.79 6.61
CA LEU A 75 -15.36 -9.42 6.94
C LEU A 75 -16.35 -10.46 6.38
N ASP A 76 -16.14 -10.94 5.16
CA ASP A 76 -16.96 -12.00 4.55
C ASP A 76 -16.97 -13.26 5.39
N THR A 77 -15.79 -13.69 5.85
CA THR A 77 -15.66 -14.88 6.69
C THR A 77 -16.32 -14.70 8.06
N ASN A 78 -16.52 -13.45 8.51
CA ASN A 78 -17.16 -13.09 9.77
C ASN A 78 -18.63 -12.65 9.62
N THR A 79 -19.25 -12.87 8.46
CA THR A 79 -20.60 -12.39 8.15
C THR A 79 -21.63 -12.82 9.18
N ASP A 80 -21.58 -14.06 9.67
CA ASP A 80 -22.55 -14.56 10.66
C ASP A 80 -22.42 -13.85 12.01
N ASN A 81 -21.19 -13.54 12.42
CA ASN A 81 -20.94 -12.76 13.63
C ASN A 81 -21.43 -11.31 13.46
N ILE A 82 -21.21 -10.70 12.28
CA ILE A 82 -21.73 -9.37 11.96
C ILE A 82 -23.27 -9.35 12.04
N ARG A 83 -23.94 -10.36 11.47
CA ARG A 83 -25.41 -10.50 11.53
C ARG A 83 -25.91 -10.66 12.96
N LYS A 84 -25.21 -11.46 13.78
CA LYS A 84 -25.55 -11.62 15.20
C LYS A 84 -25.44 -10.29 15.95
N LEU A 85 -24.35 -9.55 15.78
CA LEU A 85 -24.17 -8.24 16.41
C LEU A 85 -25.24 -7.23 15.97
N ARG A 86 -25.66 -7.27 14.69
CA ARG A 86 -26.79 -6.45 14.22
C ARG A 86 -28.11 -6.85 14.86
N ALA A 87 -28.38 -8.14 15.02
CA ALA A 87 -29.57 -8.64 15.72
C ALA A 87 -29.60 -8.22 17.20
N GLU A 88 -28.43 -8.05 17.82
CA GLU A 88 -28.26 -7.47 19.16
C GLU A 88 -28.39 -5.93 19.18
N GLY A 89 -28.68 -5.29 18.05
CA GLY A 89 -28.88 -3.84 17.94
C GLY A 89 -27.58 -3.02 17.84
N LYS A 90 -26.44 -3.65 17.55
CA LYS A 90 -25.17 -2.93 17.40
C LYS A 90 -25.11 -2.10 16.12
N SER A 91 -24.61 -0.88 16.27
CA SER A 91 -24.35 0.02 15.15
C SER A 91 -23.16 -0.46 14.30
N ASN A 92 -23.13 -0.07 13.02
CA ASN A 92 -21.99 -0.35 12.13
C ASN A 92 -20.65 0.18 12.72
N GLU A 93 -20.69 1.29 13.47
CA GLU A 93 -19.51 1.81 14.17
C GLU A 93 -19.00 0.88 15.28
N GLU A 94 -19.89 0.34 16.10
CA GLU A 94 -19.53 -0.60 17.16
C GLU A 94 -18.98 -1.91 16.58
N ILE A 95 -19.62 -2.42 15.52
CA ILE A 95 -19.19 -3.63 14.81
C ILE A 95 -17.79 -3.40 14.22
N ALA A 96 -17.57 -2.27 13.54
CA ALA A 96 -16.28 -1.94 12.97
C ALA A 96 -15.18 -1.78 14.03
N ARG A 97 -15.47 -1.15 15.18
CA ARG A 97 -14.52 -1.06 16.31
C ARG A 97 -14.21 -2.43 16.89
N SER A 98 -15.21 -3.27 17.11
CA SER A 98 -15.05 -4.64 17.63
C SER A 98 -14.17 -5.48 16.70
N PHE A 99 -14.48 -5.44 15.40
CA PHE A 99 -13.72 -6.13 14.37
C PHE A 99 -12.25 -5.67 14.33
N LEU A 100 -11.98 -4.38 14.28
CA LEU A 100 -10.59 -3.87 14.28
C LEU A 100 -9.85 -4.17 15.58
N ASN A 101 -10.53 -4.21 16.72
CA ASN A 101 -9.89 -4.61 17.98
C ASN A 101 -9.48 -6.09 17.94
N SER A 102 -10.28 -6.96 17.33
CA SER A 102 -9.94 -8.38 17.19
C SER A 102 -8.70 -8.63 16.31
N LEU A 103 -8.41 -7.71 15.38
CA LEU A 103 -7.23 -7.76 14.51
C LEU A 103 -5.96 -7.21 15.18
N GLY A 104 -6.04 -6.78 16.45
CA GLY A 104 -4.92 -6.17 17.16
C GLY A 104 -4.49 -4.82 16.59
N THR A 105 -5.32 -4.15 15.80
CA THR A 105 -4.97 -2.83 15.24
C THR A 105 -4.90 -1.77 16.34
N GLU A 106 -3.76 -1.10 16.46
CA GLU A 106 -3.56 -0.02 17.44
C GLU A 106 -4.56 1.11 17.26
N LYS A 107 -5.30 1.43 18.32
CA LYS A 107 -6.34 2.47 18.32
C LYS A 107 -5.71 3.85 18.13
N GLY A 108 -6.24 4.62 17.18
CA GLY A 108 -5.91 6.05 17.02
C GLY A 108 -4.91 6.40 15.92
N GLY A 109 -4.19 5.41 15.38
CA GLY A 109 -3.25 5.62 14.27
C GLY A 109 -3.93 5.97 12.93
N ILE A 110 -3.18 6.57 11.99
CA ILE A 110 -3.66 6.89 10.63
C ILE A 110 -4.16 5.62 9.93
N LEU A 111 -3.45 4.49 10.11
CA LEU A 111 -3.84 3.18 9.58
C LEU A 111 -5.19 2.71 10.15
N TYR A 112 -5.40 2.84 11.45
CA TYR A 112 -6.68 2.51 12.10
C TYR A 112 -7.83 3.33 11.52
N ARG A 113 -7.64 4.65 11.37
CA ARG A 113 -8.67 5.53 10.78
C ARG A 113 -9.02 5.13 9.35
N MET A 114 -8.02 4.72 8.56
CA MET A 114 -8.24 4.24 7.19
C MET A 114 -8.96 2.89 7.14
N ALA A 115 -8.58 1.95 8.01
CA ALA A 115 -9.21 0.66 8.13
C ALA A 115 -10.68 0.80 8.59
N PHE A 116 -10.93 1.65 9.59
CA PHE A 116 -12.27 1.94 10.10
C PHE A 116 -13.21 2.44 9.01
N ARG A 117 -12.80 3.47 8.24
CA ARG A 117 -13.60 3.96 7.10
C ARG A 117 -13.82 2.93 6.00
N ARG A 118 -12.95 1.93 5.87
CA ARG A 118 -13.14 0.83 4.91
C ARG A 118 -14.17 -0.17 5.43
N VAL A 119 -14.06 -0.59 6.69
CA VAL A 119 -15.01 -1.51 7.32
C VAL A 119 -16.42 -0.91 7.33
N ILE A 120 -16.59 0.35 7.72
CA ILE A 120 -17.90 1.02 7.71
C ILE A 120 -18.54 0.98 6.32
N ARG A 121 -17.80 1.38 5.29
CA ARG A 121 -18.27 1.34 3.89
C ARG A 121 -18.57 -0.08 3.40
N TYR A 122 -17.95 -1.10 3.98
CA TYR A 122 -18.25 -2.49 3.69
C TYR A 122 -19.58 -2.90 4.31
N LEU A 123 -19.75 -2.62 5.60
CA LEU A 123 -20.97 -2.92 6.35
C LEU A 123 -22.19 -2.21 5.75
N GLU A 124 -22.06 -0.95 5.33
CA GLU A 124 -23.13 -0.19 4.64
C GLU A 124 -23.56 -0.82 3.31
N LYS A 125 -22.71 -1.62 2.66
CA LYS A 125 -23.02 -2.32 1.40
C LYS A 125 -23.58 -3.73 1.61
N MET A 126 -23.39 -4.29 2.80
CA MET A 126 -23.95 -5.59 3.19
C MET A 126 -25.42 -5.49 3.61
N ASP A 127 -25.95 -4.28 3.77
CA ASP A 127 -27.37 -4.00 4.00
C ASP A 127 -28.21 -4.27 2.74
#